data_AF-A0A7K9GLE6-F1
#
_entry.id   AF-A0A7K9GLE6-F1
#
_cell.length_a   1.000
_cell.length_b   1.000
_cell.length_c   1.000
_cell.angle_alpha   90.00
_cell.angle_beta   90.00
_cell.angle_gamma   90.00
#
_symmetry.space_group_name_H-M   'P 1'
#
loop_
_entity.id
_entity.type
_entity.pdbx_description
1 polymer ?
#
loop_
_entity_poly.entity_id
_entity_poly.type
_entity_poly.pdbx_seq_one_letter_code
_entity_poly.pdbx_strand_id
1 'polypeptide(L)'
;LLVGAPRALALPGQAANRSGALFACPLSAEPTDCWRVPIDEGEDPQRESKENQWLGVSVESQGPGGKILTCAHRYEVRHRVRQPLETRDVIGRCFVLSQDLRARDELDGGEWKFCEGRAPGHERFGSCQQGLAAAFSPDRRYVLLGAPGTYNWKGTLRVEQLQQSSLDLLLPDAGPFEAGGEKEQDPSLIPVPANSYFGFSVAAGPGLTRRHQLSFVTGAPRANHTGAVVILRRDSASRLVAEAVLGGHQLSSAFGHALALLDLNSDG
;
A
#
# COMPACT_ATOMS: atom_id res chain seq x y z
N LEU A 1 -15.58 0.91 14.91
CA LEU A 1 -14.13 1.18 14.83
C LEU A 1 -13.43 -0.02 14.21
N LEU A 2 -12.43 0.21 13.37
CA LEU A 2 -11.56 -0.84 12.83
C LEU A 2 -10.16 -0.66 13.41
N VAL A 3 -9.54 -1.77 13.84
CA VAL A 3 -8.25 -1.74 14.52
C VAL A 3 -7.33 -2.78 13.90
N GLY A 4 -6.19 -2.31 13.39
CA GLY A 4 -5.11 -3.17 12.95
C GLY A 4 -4.29 -3.68 14.13
N ALA A 5 -4.03 -4.98 14.18
CA ALA A 5 -3.20 -5.62 15.20
C ALA A 5 -2.10 -6.47 14.53
N PRO A 6 -1.00 -5.85 14.04
CA PRO A 6 0.03 -6.52 13.23
C PRO A 6 0.74 -7.70 13.89
N ARG A 7 0.65 -7.80 15.23
CA ARG A 7 1.26 -8.86 16.02
C ARG A 7 0.25 -9.79 16.67
N ALA A 8 -1.03 -9.72 16.30
CA ALA A 8 -2.03 -10.67 16.78
C ALA A 8 -1.61 -12.12 16.48
N LEU A 9 -2.02 -13.05 17.35
CA LEU A 9 -1.79 -14.48 17.15
C LEU A 9 -2.41 -14.94 15.83
N ALA A 10 -1.81 -15.96 15.23
CA ALA A 10 -2.30 -16.54 14.00
C ALA A 10 -3.67 -17.23 14.17
N LEU A 11 -4.38 -17.39 13.05
CA LEU A 11 -5.62 -18.17 13.02
C LEU A 11 -5.31 -19.67 13.22
N PRO A 12 -6.24 -20.45 13.81
CA PRO A 12 -6.13 -21.90 13.81
C PRO A 12 -5.94 -22.44 12.39
N GLY A 13 -5.02 -23.39 12.22
CA GLY A 13 -4.71 -23.96 10.90
C GLY A 13 -3.63 -23.24 10.11
N GLN A 14 -3.11 -22.11 10.60
CA GLN A 14 -1.88 -21.49 10.09
C GLN A 14 -0.65 -22.14 10.76
N ALA A 15 0.44 -22.24 10.01
CA ALA A 15 1.75 -22.64 10.52
C ALA A 15 2.44 -21.48 11.28
N ALA A 16 2.04 -20.23 11.01
CA ALA A 16 2.49 -19.05 11.74
C ALA A 16 2.05 -19.07 13.22
N ASN A 17 2.85 -18.46 14.08
CA ASN A 17 2.49 -18.11 15.46
C ASN A 17 1.83 -16.73 15.52
N ARG A 18 2.33 -15.77 14.73
CA ARG A 18 1.77 -14.40 14.65
C ARG A 18 1.62 -13.97 13.20
N SER A 19 0.38 -13.96 12.71
CA SER A 19 0.08 -13.46 11.36
C SER A 19 -0.40 -12.02 11.33
N GLY A 20 -0.77 -11.45 12.49
CA GLY A 20 -1.48 -10.17 12.56
C GLY A 20 -2.97 -10.33 12.26
N ALA A 21 -3.75 -9.26 12.44
CA ALA A 21 -5.20 -9.29 12.28
C ALA A 21 -5.79 -7.89 12.05
N LEU A 22 -6.99 -7.87 11.49
CA LEU A 22 -7.91 -6.75 11.55
C LEU A 22 -9.04 -7.09 12.54
N PHE A 23 -9.36 -6.17 13.43
CA PHE A 23 -10.49 -6.28 14.36
C PHE A 23 -11.54 -5.23 14.04
N ALA A 24 -12.81 -5.62 14.21
CA ALA A 24 -13.95 -4.73 14.15
C ALA A 24 -14.58 -4.63 15.54
N CYS A 25 -14.66 -3.41 16.05
CA CYS A 25 -15.22 -3.10 17.37
C CYS A 25 -16.46 -2.22 17.17
N PRO A 26 -17.65 -2.67 17.57
CA PRO A 26 -18.82 -1.82 17.66
C PRO A 26 -18.54 -0.59 18.53
N LEU A 27 -19.24 0.53 18.26
CA LEU A 27 -19.17 1.71 19.13
C LEU A 27 -20.18 1.54 20.27
N SER A 28 -19.91 0.57 21.14
CA SER A 28 -20.74 0.25 22.30
C SER A 28 -19.96 0.48 23.62
N ALA A 29 -20.65 0.38 24.75
CA ALA A 29 -20.02 0.45 26.07
C ALA A 29 -19.38 -0.89 26.50
N GLU A 30 -19.57 -1.97 25.73
CA GLU A 30 -19.05 -3.30 26.02
C GLU A 30 -17.57 -3.37 25.64
N PRO A 31 -16.64 -3.60 26.60
CA PRO A 31 -15.20 -3.60 26.30
C PRO A 31 -14.72 -4.82 25.52
N THR A 32 -15.55 -5.88 25.39
CA THR A 32 -15.12 -7.18 24.82
C THR A 32 -15.84 -7.56 23.52
N ASP A 33 -16.58 -6.63 22.91
CA ASP A 33 -17.37 -6.90 21.70
C ASP A 33 -16.60 -6.76 20.38
N CYS A 34 -15.29 -6.49 20.45
CA CYS A 34 -14.38 -6.54 19.30
C CYS A 34 -14.23 -7.97 18.79
N TRP A 35 -14.45 -8.17 17.49
CA TRP A 35 -14.26 -9.47 16.83
C TRP A 35 -13.22 -9.38 15.72
N ARG A 36 -12.50 -10.49 15.51
CA ARG A 36 -11.50 -10.61 14.44
C ARG A 36 -12.21 -10.76 13.10
N VAL A 37 -11.87 -9.91 12.15
CA VAL A 37 -12.39 -10.01 10.78
C VAL A 37 -11.85 -11.29 10.12
N PRO A 38 -12.70 -12.19 9.59
CA PRO A 38 -12.30 -13.48 9.03
C PRO A 38 -11.73 -13.30 7.62
N ILE A 39 -10.49 -12.82 7.56
CA ILE A 39 -9.69 -12.67 6.34
C ILE A 39 -8.40 -13.46 6.49
N ASP A 40 -7.82 -13.78 5.35
CA ASP A 40 -6.50 -14.42 5.27
C ASP A 40 -6.44 -15.81 5.94
N GLU A 41 -7.48 -16.62 5.73
CA GLU A 41 -7.56 -17.98 6.27
C GLU A 41 -6.63 -18.97 5.56
N GLY A 42 -6.29 -20.06 6.23
CA GLY A 42 -5.36 -21.09 5.71
C GLY A 42 -3.91 -20.62 5.64
N GLU A 43 -3.01 -21.53 5.26
CA GLU A 43 -1.61 -21.25 4.92
C GLU A 43 -1.05 -22.44 4.13
N ASP A 44 -0.37 -22.20 3.01
CA ASP A 44 0.45 -23.21 2.34
C ASP A 44 1.95 -22.91 2.56
N PRO A 45 2.63 -23.61 3.49
CA PRO A 45 4.04 -23.36 3.79
C PRO A 45 5.00 -23.63 2.61
N GLN A 46 4.55 -24.30 1.54
CA GLN A 46 5.33 -24.49 0.31
C GLN A 46 5.30 -23.27 -0.61
N ARG A 47 4.33 -22.37 -0.44
CA ARG A 47 4.09 -21.21 -1.31
C ARG A 47 4.17 -19.88 -0.59
N GLU A 48 3.95 -19.85 0.72
CA GLU A 48 3.91 -18.62 1.50
C GLU A 48 4.42 -18.82 2.93
N SER A 49 4.61 -17.70 3.62
CA SER A 49 4.78 -17.63 5.07
C SER A 49 3.94 -16.49 5.60
N LYS A 50 3.03 -16.80 6.54
CA LYS A 50 2.26 -15.79 7.25
C LYS A 50 2.93 -15.36 8.55
N GLU A 51 4.06 -15.97 8.91
CA GLU A 51 4.80 -15.65 10.13
C GLU A 51 5.34 -14.21 10.10
N ASN A 52 4.91 -13.39 11.05
CA ASN A 52 5.23 -11.97 11.17
C ASN A 52 5.00 -11.18 9.87
N GLN A 53 3.96 -11.50 9.11
CA GLN A 53 3.58 -10.74 7.91
C GLN A 53 3.03 -9.33 8.22
N TRP A 54 2.65 -9.08 9.48
CA TRP A 54 2.13 -7.80 9.98
C TRP A 54 0.79 -7.39 9.36
N LEU A 55 -0.17 -8.31 9.28
CA LEU A 55 -1.52 -7.99 8.83
C LEU A 55 -2.20 -6.97 9.77
N GLY A 56 -2.71 -5.88 9.20
CA GLY A 56 -3.25 -4.74 9.94
C GLY A 56 -2.23 -3.64 10.21
N VAL A 57 -1.08 -3.62 9.50
CA VAL A 57 -0.09 -2.52 9.63
C VAL A 57 -0.65 -1.19 9.15
N SER A 58 -1.46 -1.24 8.10
CA SER A 58 -2.18 -0.11 7.51
C SER A 58 -3.64 -0.50 7.47
N VAL A 59 -4.53 0.38 7.94
CA VAL A 59 -5.99 0.19 7.93
C VAL A 59 -6.64 1.48 7.48
N GLU A 60 -7.34 1.43 6.36
CA GLU A 60 -7.94 2.60 5.72
C GLU A 60 -9.41 2.36 5.39
N SER A 61 -10.21 3.42 5.43
CA SER A 61 -11.64 3.38 5.11
C SER A 61 -12.00 4.49 4.13
N GLN A 62 -12.80 4.16 3.12
CA GLN A 62 -13.41 5.16 2.23
C GLN A 62 -14.57 5.95 2.90
N GLY A 63 -14.85 5.67 4.19
CA GLY A 63 -15.95 6.25 4.93
C GLY A 63 -17.29 5.52 4.69
N PRO A 64 -18.42 6.15 5.04
CA PRO A 64 -19.73 5.53 4.96
C PRO A 64 -20.06 5.01 3.55
N GLY A 65 -20.54 3.78 3.48
CA GLY A 65 -20.87 3.13 2.22
C GLY A 65 -19.66 2.73 1.36
N GLY A 66 -18.45 2.87 1.89
CA GLY A 66 -17.22 2.65 1.15
C GLY A 66 -16.55 1.31 1.44
N LYS A 67 -15.43 1.06 0.75
CA LYS A 67 -14.57 -0.10 0.99
C LYS A 67 -13.60 0.15 2.14
N ILE A 68 -13.03 -0.94 2.65
CA ILE A 68 -12.01 -0.96 3.69
C ILE A 68 -10.74 -1.60 3.11
N LEU A 69 -9.58 -1.11 3.50
CA LEU A 69 -8.30 -1.66 3.10
C LEU A 69 -7.49 -2.04 4.34
N THR A 70 -6.85 -3.20 4.31
CA THR A 70 -5.86 -3.59 5.32
C THR A 70 -4.69 -4.28 4.65
N CYS A 71 -3.47 -4.07 5.15
CA CYS A 71 -2.25 -4.57 4.53
C CYS A 71 -1.39 -5.42 5.47
N ALA A 72 -0.54 -6.26 4.87
CA ALA A 72 0.48 -7.10 5.49
C ALA A 72 1.79 -6.92 4.72
N HIS A 73 2.51 -5.82 4.98
CA HIS A 73 3.70 -5.42 4.22
C HIS A 73 4.91 -6.37 4.35
N ARG A 74 4.86 -7.35 5.28
CA ARG A 74 5.90 -8.37 5.45
C ARG A 74 5.47 -9.76 4.98
N TYR A 75 4.36 -9.85 4.26
CA TYR A 75 3.93 -11.10 3.65
C TYR A 75 5.02 -11.64 2.72
N GLU A 76 5.35 -12.92 2.91
CA GLU A 76 6.44 -13.62 2.23
C GLU A 76 5.85 -14.67 1.29
N VAL A 77 6.28 -14.63 0.04
CA VAL A 77 6.04 -15.69 -0.95
C VAL A 77 7.28 -16.57 -1.01
N ARG A 78 7.06 -17.87 -1.14
CA ARG A 78 8.10 -18.89 -1.20
C ARG A 78 8.04 -19.65 -2.51
N HIS A 79 9.21 -19.96 -3.04
CA HIS A 79 9.35 -20.86 -4.17
C HIS A 79 10.37 -21.94 -3.87
N ARG A 80 10.08 -23.18 -4.30
CA ARG A 80 11.01 -24.32 -4.22
C ARG A 80 11.53 -24.57 -2.80
N VAL A 81 10.65 -24.51 -1.81
CA VAL A 81 10.96 -24.71 -0.39
C VAL A 81 11.70 -26.03 -0.17
N ARG A 82 12.84 -25.98 0.54
CA ARG A 82 13.77 -27.10 0.80
C ARG A 82 14.40 -27.70 -0.47
N GLN A 83 14.57 -26.90 -1.53
CA GLN A 83 15.29 -27.28 -2.74
C GLN A 83 16.45 -26.29 -3.00
N PRO A 84 17.47 -26.65 -3.81
CA PRO A 84 18.68 -25.83 -3.99
C PRO A 84 18.45 -24.40 -4.53
N LEU A 85 17.32 -24.16 -5.20
CA LEU A 85 16.96 -22.87 -5.79
C LEU A 85 15.78 -22.21 -5.05
N GLU A 86 15.70 -22.42 -3.73
CA GLU A 86 14.69 -21.80 -2.87
C GLU A 86 14.81 -20.28 -2.93
N THR A 87 13.68 -19.59 -3.12
CA THR A 87 13.58 -18.13 -2.99
C THR A 87 12.49 -17.77 -2.00
N ARG A 88 12.70 -16.64 -1.32
CA ARG A 88 11.79 -16.07 -0.34
C ARG A 88 11.71 -14.58 -0.57
N ASP A 89 10.56 -14.12 -1.02
CA ASP A 89 10.33 -12.74 -1.42
C ASP A 89 9.33 -12.11 -0.48
N VAL A 90 9.75 -11.05 0.24
CA VAL A 90 8.90 -10.28 1.16
C VAL A 90 8.19 -9.20 0.36
N ILE A 91 7.24 -9.63 -0.46
CA ILE A 91 6.54 -8.76 -1.39
C ILE A 91 5.53 -7.86 -0.69
N GLY A 92 4.92 -8.31 0.41
CA GLY A 92 3.77 -7.66 1.02
C GLY A 92 2.46 -7.93 0.26
N ARG A 93 1.32 -7.61 0.88
CA ARG A 93 -0.01 -7.70 0.26
C ARG A 93 -1.03 -6.83 0.96
N CYS A 94 -2.17 -6.62 0.32
CA CYS A 94 -3.32 -5.96 0.94
C CYS A 94 -4.64 -6.66 0.61
N PHE A 95 -5.66 -6.42 1.43
CA PHE A 95 -7.02 -6.87 1.24
C PHE A 95 -7.92 -5.65 1.15
N VAL A 96 -8.70 -5.56 0.07
CA VAL A 96 -9.81 -4.61 -0.04
C VAL A 96 -11.09 -5.37 0.31
N LEU A 97 -11.84 -4.87 1.29
CA LEU A 97 -13.05 -5.47 1.81
C LEU A 97 -14.25 -4.59 1.47
N SER A 98 -15.40 -5.24 1.23
CA SER A 98 -16.70 -4.59 1.13
C SER A 98 -17.17 -4.05 2.49
N GLN A 99 -18.28 -3.31 2.48
CA GLN A 99 -18.88 -2.72 3.69
C GLN A 99 -19.21 -3.74 4.79
N ASP A 100 -19.49 -5.00 4.42
CA ASP A 100 -19.76 -6.10 5.37
C ASP A 100 -18.48 -6.81 5.84
N LEU A 101 -17.30 -6.21 5.63
CA LEU A 101 -15.99 -6.70 6.07
C LEU A 101 -15.62 -8.07 5.48
N ARG A 102 -16.09 -8.35 4.26
CA ARG A 102 -15.74 -9.55 3.51
C ARG A 102 -14.92 -9.18 2.28
N ALA A 103 -13.98 -10.05 1.92
CA ALA A 103 -13.40 -10.01 0.59
C ALA A 103 -14.38 -10.70 -0.36
N ARG A 104 -14.74 -10.06 -1.47
CA ARG A 104 -15.64 -10.63 -2.49
C ARG A 104 -14.95 -10.56 -3.86
N ASP A 105 -15.51 -11.20 -4.88
CA ASP A 105 -14.89 -11.35 -6.21
C ASP A 105 -14.52 -10.03 -6.91
N GLU A 106 -13.84 -10.13 -8.07
CA GLU A 106 -13.03 -9.13 -8.79
C GLU A 106 -13.52 -7.66 -8.79
N LEU A 107 -14.84 -7.40 -8.78
CA LEU A 107 -15.42 -6.06 -8.76
C LEU A 107 -15.55 -5.46 -7.35
N ASP A 108 -15.62 -6.27 -6.29
CA ASP A 108 -15.84 -5.79 -4.94
C ASP A 108 -14.56 -5.60 -4.10
N GLY A 109 -13.43 -5.98 -4.67
CA GLY A 109 -12.12 -5.93 -4.01
C GLY A 109 -11.78 -7.25 -3.31
N GLY A 110 -10.53 -7.66 -3.49
CA GLY A 110 -9.99 -8.91 -2.96
C GLY A 110 -8.56 -8.75 -2.47
N GLU A 111 -7.72 -9.74 -2.75
CA GLU A 111 -6.29 -9.70 -2.45
C GLU A 111 -5.52 -8.93 -3.53
N TRP A 112 -4.68 -7.98 -3.11
CA TRP A 112 -3.84 -7.16 -3.98
C TRP A 112 -2.38 -7.45 -3.71
N LYS A 113 -1.65 -7.92 -4.73
CA LYS A 113 -0.23 -8.26 -4.71
C LYS A 113 0.46 -7.80 -5.99
N PHE A 114 0.51 -6.49 -6.24
CA PHE A 114 1.09 -5.95 -7.47
C PHE A 114 2.59 -6.28 -7.64
N CYS A 115 3.27 -6.68 -6.56
CA CYS A 115 4.67 -7.12 -6.59
C CYS A 115 4.84 -8.61 -6.94
N GLU A 116 3.78 -9.42 -6.87
CA GLU A 116 3.81 -10.83 -7.25
C GLU A 116 3.95 -10.99 -8.77
N GLY A 117 4.74 -11.97 -9.22
CA GLY A 117 4.96 -12.24 -10.64
C GLY A 117 5.90 -11.27 -11.37
N ARG A 118 6.42 -10.24 -10.68
CA ARG A 118 7.45 -9.34 -11.21
C ARG A 118 8.86 -9.90 -10.95
N ALA A 119 9.86 -9.29 -11.57
CA ALA A 119 11.25 -9.67 -11.39
C ALA A 119 11.60 -9.70 -9.88
N PRO A 120 12.04 -10.86 -9.34
CA PRO A 120 12.33 -11.01 -7.91
C PRO A 120 13.64 -10.31 -7.54
N GLY A 121 14.10 -10.49 -6.30
CA GLY A 121 15.34 -9.88 -5.82
C GLY A 121 15.17 -8.48 -5.23
N HIS A 122 16.12 -8.08 -4.40
CA HIS A 122 16.08 -6.80 -3.68
C HIS A 122 16.29 -5.60 -4.61
N GLU A 123 16.94 -5.83 -5.76
CA GLU A 123 17.15 -4.86 -6.83
C GLU A 123 15.90 -4.59 -7.67
N ARG A 124 14.86 -5.42 -7.53
CA ARG A 124 13.55 -5.27 -8.17
C ARG A 124 12.41 -5.37 -7.14
N PHE A 125 11.59 -6.41 -7.18
CA PHE A 125 10.33 -6.52 -6.42
C PHE A 125 10.33 -7.57 -5.31
N GLY A 126 11.39 -8.36 -5.16
CA GLY A 126 11.47 -9.42 -4.16
C GLY A 126 11.48 -8.93 -2.70
N SER A 127 11.80 -7.66 -2.47
CA SER A 127 11.69 -6.99 -1.16
C SER A 127 10.71 -5.83 -1.19
N CYS A 128 9.70 -5.88 -2.06
CA CYS A 128 8.79 -4.76 -2.32
C CYS A 128 8.13 -4.15 -1.08
N GLN A 129 7.68 -5.00 -0.15
CA GLN A 129 6.96 -4.60 1.06
C GLN A 129 5.76 -3.69 0.79
N GLN A 130 4.94 -4.01 -0.22
CA GLN A 130 3.77 -3.23 -0.56
C GLN A 130 2.80 -3.12 0.63
N GLY A 131 2.14 -1.97 0.74
CA GLY A 131 1.14 -1.73 1.77
C GLY A 131 1.72 -1.37 3.13
N LEU A 132 3.03 -1.06 3.22
CA LEU A 132 3.58 -0.43 4.42
C LEU A 132 2.81 0.85 4.75
N ALA A 133 2.52 1.64 3.71
CA ALA A 133 1.53 2.69 3.74
C ALA A 133 0.53 2.46 2.63
N ALA A 134 -0.73 2.79 2.90
CA ALA A 134 -1.79 2.74 1.93
C ALA A 134 -2.81 3.84 2.22
N ALA A 135 -3.57 4.23 1.21
CA ALA A 135 -4.62 5.23 1.35
C ALA A 135 -5.67 5.05 0.24
N PHE A 136 -6.87 5.56 0.46
CA PHE A 136 -7.82 5.79 -0.61
C PHE A 136 -7.75 7.23 -1.12
N SER A 137 -8.03 7.44 -2.40
CA SER A 137 -8.24 8.79 -2.90
C SER A 137 -9.55 9.39 -2.36
N PRO A 138 -9.64 10.73 -2.18
CA PRO A 138 -10.87 11.39 -1.72
C PRO A 138 -12.08 11.17 -2.63
N ASP A 139 -11.85 10.97 -3.92
CA ASP A 139 -12.91 10.65 -4.90
C ASP A 139 -13.33 9.16 -4.88
N ARG A 140 -12.78 8.36 -3.95
CA ARG A 140 -13.06 6.93 -3.73
C ARG A 140 -12.74 6.01 -4.92
N ARG A 141 -12.09 6.51 -5.97
CA ARG A 141 -11.79 5.74 -7.19
C ARG A 141 -10.46 5.00 -7.16
N TYR A 142 -9.53 5.41 -6.31
CA TYR A 142 -8.18 4.88 -6.30
C TYR A 142 -7.77 4.36 -4.94
N VAL A 143 -6.95 3.31 -4.96
CA VAL A 143 -6.15 2.87 -3.83
C VAL A 143 -4.67 3.13 -4.11
N LEU A 144 -4.00 3.71 -3.13
CA LEU A 144 -2.58 3.99 -3.12
C LEU A 144 -1.88 2.90 -2.31
N LEU A 145 -0.82 2.33 -2.87
CA LEU A 145 0.00 1.30 -2.24
C LEU A 145 1.47 1.75 -2.27
N GLY A 146 1.99 2.13 -1.10
CA GLY A 146 3.40 2.43 -0.91
C GLY A 146 4.23 1.15 -0.78
N ALA A 147 5.35 1.10 -1.47
CA ALA A 147 6.24 -0.06 -1.53
C ALA A 147 7.70 0.38 -1.42
N PRO A 148 8.20 0.68 -0.21
CA PRO A 148 9.50 1.30 0.01
C PRO A 148 10.70 0.40 -0.28
N GLY A 149 10.51 -0.92 -0.33
CA GLY A 149 11.62 -1.86 -0.48
C GLY A 149 11.96 -2.22 -1.93
N THR A 150 11.24 -1.68 -2.92
CA THR A 150 11.56 -1.88 -4.33
C THR A 150 12.86 -1.17 -4.74
N TYR A 151 13.54 -1.73 -5.74
CA TYR A 151 14.72 -1.14 -6.37
C TYR A 151 15.83 -0.75 -5.39
N ASN A 152 16.34 -1.72 -4.61
CA ASN A 152 17.32 -1.49 -3.54
C ASN A 152 16.83 -0.43 -2.55
N TRP A 153 15.61 -0.62 -2.06
CA TRP A 153 14.94 0.29 -1.14
C TRP A 153 14.87 1.75 -1.61
N LYS A 154 14.94 1.99 -2.92
CA LYS A 154 14.57 3.29 -3.48
C LYS A 154 13.09 3.56 -3.21
N GLY A 155 12.27 2.54 -3.43
CA GLY A 155 10.83 2.54 -3.18
C GLY A 155 10.00 3.02 -4.37
N THR A 156 8.71 2.70 -4.37
CA THR A 156 7.73 3.15 -5.37
C THR A 156 6.36 3.44 -4.74
N LEU A 157 5.52 4.13 -5.50
CA LEU A 157 4.09 4.30 -5.24
C LEU A 157 3.33 3.70 -6.41
N ARG A 158 2.36 2.83 -6.07
CA ARG A 158 1.41 2.26 -7.01
C ARG A 158 0.03 2.82 -6.74
N VAL A 159 -0.67 3.25 -7.78
CA VAL A 159 -2.05 3.73 -7.72
C VAL A 159 -2.91 2.83 -8.60
N GLU A 160 -3.78 2.08 -7.97
CA GLU A 160 -4.69 1.15 -8.63
C GLU A 160 -6.10 1.72 -8.63
N GLN A 161 -6.84 1.49 -9.72
CA GLN A 161 -8.25 1.85 -9.79
C GLN A 161 -9.09 0.81 -9.08
N LEU A 162 -10.01 1.27 -8.24
CA LEU A 162 -11.05 0.43 -7.67
C LEU A 162 -12.22 0.41 -8.66
N GLN A 163 -12.55 -0.78 -9.16
CA GLN A 163 -13.74 -0.98 -9.96
C GLN A 163 -14.95 -0.86 -9.00
N GLN A 164 -15.77 0.17 -9.14
CA GLN A 164 -16.99 0.33 -8.33
C GLN A 164 -18.23 -0.06 -9.13
N SER A 165 -18.13 -0.04 -10.47
CA SER A 165 -19.17 -0.42 -11.41
C SER A 165 -18.56 -0.94 -12.72
N SER A 166 -19.37 -1.62 -13.53
CA SER A 166 -18.99 -2.02 -14.90
C SER A 166 -18.71 -0.82 -15.82
N LEU A 167 -19.22 0.37 -15.48
CA LEU A 167 -18.97 1.61 -16.22
C LEU A 167 -17.55 2.15 -15.97
N ASP A 168 -16.93 1.83 -14.84
CA ASP A 168 -15.55 2.26 -14.54
C ASP A 168 -14.52 1.59 -15.46
N LEU A 169 -14.86 0.43 -16.02
CA LEU A 169 -14.07 -0.29 -17.02
C LEU A 169 -14.01 0.44 -18.37
N LEU A 170 -14.96 1.36 -18.62
CA LEU A 170 -15.05 2.11 -19.87
C LEU A 170 -14.28 3.44 -19.81
N LEU A 171 -13.69 3.78 -18.66
CA LEU A 171 -12.90 5.01 -18.51
C LEU A 171 -11.52 4.83 -19.16
N PRO A 172 -11.21 5.57 -20.24
CA PRO A 172 -9.87 5.55 -20.83
C PRO A 172 -8.84 6.07 -19.81
N ASP A 173 -7.63 5.52 -19.84
CA ASP A 173 -6.50 5.94 -18.99
C ASP A 173 -6.81 5.96 -17.49
N ALA A 174 -7.63 5.01 -17.03
CA ALA A 174 -8.02 4.94 -15.63
C ALA A 174 -6.92 4.35 -14.72
N GLY A 175 -5.79 3.97 -15.31
CA GLY A 175 -4.64 3.38 -14.63
C GLY A 175 -4.51 1.90 -14.97
N PRO A 176 -3.63 1.19 -14.24
CA PRO A 176 -2.99 1.62 -13.00
C PRO A 176 -1.72 2.46 -13.21
N PHE A 177 -1.40 3.35 -12.26
CA PHE A 177 -0.27 4.27 -12.35
C PHE A 177 0.86 3.88 -11.39
N GLU A 178 2.12 4.00 -11.82
CA GLU A 178 3.27 3.69 -10.95
C GLU A 178 4.39 4.72 -11.10
N ALA A 179 5.08 5.02 -10.00
CA ALA A 179 6.34 5.75 -10.06
C ALA A 179 7.42 4.82 -10.64
N GLY A 180 8.04 5.23 -11.74
CA GLY A 180 8.86 4.33 -12.56
C GLY A 180 8.12 3.72 -13.76
N GLY A 181 6.81 3.93 -13.86
CA GLY A 181 5.96 3.38 -14.91
C GLY A 181 5.62 1.91 -14.70
N GLU A 182 4.38 1.54 -15.01
CA GLU A 182 3.88 0.16 -14.81
C GLU A 182 4.59 -0.83 -15.73
N LYS A 183 4.79 -0.44 -16.99
CA LYS A 183 5.47 -1.27 -18.01
C LYS A 183 6.97 -1.04 -18.03
N GLU A 184 7.39 0.21 -17.87
CA GLU A 184 8.80 0.60 -17.95
C GLU A 184 9.58 0.08 -16.76
N GLN A 185 8.99 0.13 -15.56
CA GLN A 185 9.61 -0.31 -14.30
C GLN A 185 11.02 0.27 -14.14
N ASP A 186 11.16 1.54 -14.53
CA ASP A 186 12.44 2.23 -14.61
C ASP A 186 12.68 3.05 -13.32
N PRO A 187 13.59 2.58 -12.43
CA PRO A 187 13.91 3.32 -11.22
C PRO A 187 14.51 4.69 -11.49
N SER A 188 15.01 4.98 -12.70
CA SER A 188 15.55 6.30 -13.04
C SER A 188 14.48 7.40 -13.06
N LEU A 189 13.22 7.05 -13.32
CA LEU A 189 12.08 7.96 -13.36
C LEU A 189 11.54 8.30 -11.96
N ILE A 190 11.97 7.59 -10.92
CA ILE A 190 11.55 7.82 -9.54
C ILE A 190 12.39 8.98 -8.96
N PRO A 191 11.77 10.09 -8.52
CA PRO A 191 12.41 11.40 -8.32
C PRO A 191 13.16 11.54 -6.98
N VAL A 192 13.81 10.47 -6.53
CA VAL A 192 14.64 10.45 -5.31
C VAL A 192 15.89 9.59 -5.54
N PRO A 193 16.92 9.64 -4.69
CA PRO A 193 18.06 8.72 -4.75
C PRO A 193 17.69 7.28 -4.34
N ALA A 194 18.62 6.34 -4.51
CA ALA A 194 18.48 4.98 -3.95
C ALA A 194 18.39 4.98 -2.41
N ASN A 195 17.85 3.92 -1.81
CA ASN A 195 17.67 3.77 -0.35
C ASN A 195 16.81 4.85 0.33
N SER A 196 15.97 5.54 -0.43
CA SER A 196 15.16 6.68 0.06
C SER A 196 13.87 6.26 0.77
N TYR A 197 13.43 5.02 0.61
CA TYR A 197 12.15 4.49 1.12
C TYR A 197 10.95 5.28 0.57
N PHE A 198 10.95 5.59 -0.72
CA PHE A 198 9.82 6.24 -1.36
C PHE A 198 8.55 5.37 -1.28
N GLY A 199 7.42 5.96 -0.88
CA GLY A 199 6.21 5.19 -0.57
C GLY A 199 6.14 4.74 0.90
N PHE A 200 6.97 5.29 1.78
CA PHE A 200 6.90 5.01 3.22
C PHE A 200 5.63 5.56 3.86
N SER A 201 5.15 6.70 3.37
CA SER A 201 3.87 7.31 3.70
C SER A 201 3.20 7.78 2.42
N VAL A 202 1.87 7.77 2.37
CA VAL A 202 1.12 8.11 1.16
C VAL A 202 -0.12 8.92 1.52
N ALA A 203 -0.52 9.82 0.63
CA ALA A 203 -1.78 10.54 0.71
C ALA A 203 -2.24 10.95 -0.70
N ALA A 204 -3.50 11.32 -0.86
CA ALA A 204 -4.01 11.88 -2.11
C ALA A 204 -4.98 13.02 -1.82
N GLY A 205 -4.95 14.05 -2.66
CA GLY A 205 -5.77 15.24 -2.47
C GLY A 205 -5.90 16.05 -3.76
N PRO A 206 -7.05 16.68 -4.02
CA PRO A 206 -7.16 17.64 -5.10
C PRO A 206 -6.42 18.94 -4.76
N GLY A 207 -6.15 19.78 -5.76
CA GLY A 207 -5.82 21.20 -5.53
C GLY A 207 -4.39 21.49 -5.07
N LEU A 208 -3.56 20.48 -4.83
CA LEU A 208 -2.19 20.65 -4.30
C LEU A 208 -1.26 21.44 -5.23
N THR A 209 -1.27 21.12 -6.52
CA THR A 209 -0.43 21.75 -7.55
C THR A 209 -1.24 22.38 -8.67
N ARG A 210 -2.45 21.84 -8.91
CA ARG A 210 -3.38 22.28 -9.95
C ARG A 210 -4.79 22.23 -9.42
N ARG A 211 -5.55 23.31 -9.62
CA ARG A 211 -6.97 23.40 -9.20
C ARG A 211 -7.76 22.22 -9.80
N HIS A 212 -8.56 21.57 -8.98
CA HIS A 212 -9.45 20.46 -9.33
C HIS A 212 -8.79 19.19 -9.91
N GLN A 213 -7.46 19.06 -9.86
CA GLN A 213 -6.78 17.81 -10.26
C GLN A 213 -6.33 17.04 -9.02
N LEU A 214 -6.54 15.73 -9.03
CA LEU A 214 -6.06 14.83 -7.99
C LEU A 214 -4.54 14.71 -8.09
N SER A 215 -3.85 15.02 -7.00
CA SER A 215 -2.43 14.77 -6.82
C SER A 215 -2.22 13.63 -5.83
N PHE A 216 -1.13 12.90 -6.00
CA PHE A 216 -0.71 11.84 -5.09
C PHE A 216 0.56 12.31 -4.37
N VAL A 217 0.63 12.12 -3.07
CA VAL A 217 1.75 12.57 -2.25
C VAL A 217 2.38 11.37 -1.60
N THR A 218 3.70 11.35 -1.56
CA THR A 218 4.45 10.24 -0.99
C THR A 218 5.69 10.73 -0.26
N GLY A 219 5.96 10.10 0.88
CA GLY A 219 7.14 10.34 1.68
C GLY A 219 8.30 9.42 1.31
N ALA A 220 9.50 9.98 1.42
CA ALA A 220 10.77 9.29 1.24
C ALA A 220 11.71 9.69 2.40
N PRO A 221 11.49 9.18 3.62
CA PRO A 221 12.12 9.68 4.84
C PRO A 221 13.64 9.53 4.88
N ARG A 222 14.24 8.74 3.98
CA ARG A 222 15.70 8.57 3.90
C ARG A 222 16.34 9.31 2.73
N ALA A 223 15.55 9.99 1.89
CA ALA A 223 16.07 10.74 0.75
C ALA A 223 17.08 11.79 1.23
N ASN A 224 18.27 11.81 0.61
CA ASN A 224 19.37 12.74 0.95
C ASN A 224 19.71 12.77 2.46
N HIS A 225 19.45 11.68 3.19
CA HIS A 225 19.66 11.55 4.64
C HIS A 225 18.86 12.50 5.53
N THR A 226 18.05 13.40 4.98
CA THR A 226 17.16 14.32 5.71
C THR A 226 15.69 13.94 5.55
N GLY A 227 15.35 13.35 4.41
CA GLY A 227 13.99 12.97 4.00
C GLY A 227 13.42 13.90 2.92
N ALA A 228 12.36 13.46 2.26
CA ALA A 228 11.65 14.23 1.24
C ALA A 228 10.15 13.89 1.21
N VAL A 229 9.36 14.84 0.71
CA VAL A 229 7.96 14.66 0.32
C VAL A 229 7.83 14.98 -1.16
N VAL A 230 7.20 14.10 -1.92
CA VAL A 230 7.04 14.27 -3.36
C VAL A 230 5.56 14.35 -3.70
N ILE A 231 5.18 15.39 -4.44
CA ILE A 231 3.84 15.56 -5.01
C ILE A 231 3.89 15.10 -6.47
N LEU A 232 3.03 14.15 -6.81
CA LEU A 232 2.98 13.46 -8.08
C LEU A 232 1.65 13.72 -8.78
N ARG A 233 1.68 13.69 -10.11
CA ARG A 233 0.47 13.52 -10.93
C ARG A 233 0.61 12.29 -11.83
N ARG A 234 -0.52 11.84 -12.34
CA ARG A 234 -0.55 10.90 -13.47
C ARG A 234 -0.21 11.59 -14.80
N ASP A 235 0.40 10.84 -15.70
CA ASP A 235 0.52 11.19 -17.11
C ASP A 235 -0.23 10.19 -18.02
N SER A 236 -0.22 10.45 -19.32
CA SER A 236 -0.90 9.61 -20.32
C SER A 236 -0.20 8.26 -20.58
N ALA A 237 0.99 8.05 -20.03
CA ALA A 237 1.75 6.80 -20.16
C ALA A 237 1.56 5.90 -18.92
N SER A 238 0.53 6.12 -18.11
CA SER A 238 0.29 5.39 -16.87
C SER A 238 1.43 5.53 -15.84
N ARG A 239 2.11 6.68 -15.81
CA ARG A 239 3.20 6.96 -14.86
C ARG A 239 2.78 7.98 -13.83
N LEU A 240 3.36 7.87 -12.63
CA LEU A 240 3.35 8.92 -11.63
C LEU A 240 4.61 9.78 -11.78
N VAL A 241 4.42 11.03 -12.19
CA VAL A 241 5.50 11.98 -12.45
C VAL A 241 5.52 13.09 -11.40
N ALA A 242 6.71 13.49 -10.98
CA ALA A 242 6.90 14.55 -9.98
C ALA A 242 6.44 15.90 -10.51
N GLU A 243 5.67 16.61 -9.70
CA GLU A 243 5.37 18.02 -9.89
C GLU A 243 6.11 18.89 -8.88
N ALA A 244 6.33 18.39 -7.66
CA ALA A 244 7.12 19.06 -6.65
C ALA A 244 7.88 18.04 -5.77
N VAL A 245 9.07 18.43 -5.33
CA VAL A 245 9.89 17.69 -4.35
C VAL A 245 10.27 18.65 -3.23
N LEU A 246 9.79 18.36 -2.03
CA LEU A 246 10.06 19.11 -0.81
C LEU A 246 11.12 18.36 -0.01
N GLY A 247 12.29 18.95 0.19
CA GLY A 247 13.40 18.32 0.94
C GLY A 247 13.39 18.68 2.41
N GLY A 248 13.74 17.74 3.28
CA GLY A 248 13.99 17.98 4.69
C GLY A 248 15.31 18.73 4.91
N HIS A 249 15.39 19.49 6.01
CA HIS A 249 16.55 20.34 6.31
C HIS A 249 17.52 19.75 7.32
N GLN A 250 17.04 18.90 8.24
CA GLN A 250 17.84 18.35 9.33
C GLN A 250 18.25 16.91 9.03
N LEU A 251 19.53 16.60 9.23
CA LEU A 251 20.05 15.24 9.10
C LEU A 251 19.28 14.28 10.00
N SER A 252 18.85 13.16 9.44
CA SER A 252 18.15 12.08 10.14
C SER A 252 16.83 12.49 10.80
N SER A 253 16.19 13.58 10.37
CA SER A 253 14.86 13.97 10.87
C SER A 253 13.72 13.13 10.32
N ALA A 254 13.98 12.32 9.29
CA ALA A 254 12.99 11.50 8.60
C ALA A 254 11.83 12.33 8.02
N PHE A 255 12.14 13.49 7.41
CA PHE A 255 11.13 14.32 6.77
C PHE A 255 10.34 13.52 5.71
N GLY A 256 9.01 13.51 5.82
CA GLY A 256 8.14 12.63 5.01
C GLY A 256 7.81 11.27 5.64
N HIS A 257 8.16 11.04 6.91
CA HIS A 257 7.78 9.80 7.61
C HIS A 257 6.27 9.60 7.72
N ALA A 258 5.50 10.67 7.93
CA ALA A 258 4.04 10.67 7.96
C ALA A 258 3.51 11.88 7.20
N LEU A 259 2.33 11.73 6.59
CA LEU A 259 1.69 12.76 5.78
C LEU A 259 0.22 12.90 6.18
N ALA A 260 -0.27 14.13 6.13
CA ALA A 260 -1.69 14.44 6.20
C ALA A 260 -1.95 15.59 5.21
N LEU A 261 -3.09 15.52 4.52
CA LEU A 261 -3.53 16.56 3.60
C LEU A 261 -4.82 17.17 4.14
N LEU A 262 -4.84 18.49 4.27
CA LEU A 262 -5.96 19.22 4.84
C LEU A 262 -6.01 20.63 4.23
N ASP A 263 -7.20 21.08 3.89
CA ASP A 263 -7.49 22.48 3.60
C ASP A 263 -7.69 23.21 4.93
N LEU A 264 -6.65 23.93 5.38
CA LEU A 264 -6.63 24.61 6.67
C LEU A 264 -7.32 25.98 6.65
N ASN A 265 -7.37 26.63 5.48
CA ASN A 265 -7.91 27.98 5.30
C ASN A 265 -9.22 28.02 4.52
N SER A 266 -9.76 26.85 4.15
CA SER A 266 -11.05 26.69 3.48
C SER A 266 -11.11 27.39 2.11
N ASP A 267 -10.00 27.42 1.37
CA ASP A 267 -9.93 28.06 0.04
C ASP A 267 -10.04 27.10 -1.14
N GLY A 268 -10.09 25.79 -0.89
CA GLY A 268 -10.37 24.75 -1.88
C GLY A 268 -9.15 24.24 -2.65
#